data_AF-I5C7P2-F1
#
_entry.id   AF-I5C7P2-F1
#
_cell.length_a   1.000
_cell.length_b   1.000
_cell.length_c   1.000
_cell.angle_alpha   90.00
_cell.angle_beta   90.00
_cell.angle_gamma   90.00
#
_symmetry.space_group_name_H-M   'P 1'
#
loop_
_entity.id
_entity.type
_entity.pdbx_description
1 polymer ?
#
loop_
_entity_poly.entity_id
_entity_poly.type
_entity_poly.pdbx_seq_one_letter_code
_entity_poly.pdbx_strand_id
1 'polypeptide(L)'
;MLDLDAVYMVLSRFSLGRVSTLYLFLLVVVGGTAPGLLQAQNRYAVYFTDKAGSSFRLDAPEDFLSPVALRRKAHFRIPVDSLDLPVSAHYLDSLHRLGPQVLLQSRWMNAALVVADSTDIASLQALSFVREVTLLAPGGIPASGQRLLWPEGQNARKTGIQEHFSPYSSM
;
A
#
# COMPACT_ATOMS: atom_id res chain seq x y z
N MET A 1 -32.15 -16.52 -62.58
CA MET A 1 -32.64 -15.13 -62.44
C MET A 1 -33.17 -15.03 -61.02
N LEU A 2 -32.31 -14.58 -60.08
CA LEU A 2 -32.70 -14.46 -58.68
C LEU A 2 -33.56 -13.20 -58.54
N ASP A 3 -34.72 -13.35 -57.90
CA ASP A 3 -35.76 -12.34 -57.77
C ASP A 3 -35.27 -11.18 -56.90
N LEU A 4 -34.70 -10.16 -57.54
CA LEU A 4 -34.08 -9.00 -56.92
C LEU A 4 -35.10 -8.21 -56.05
N ASP A 5 -36.37 -8.28 -56.41
CA ASP A 5 -37.46 -7.59 -55.73
C ASP A 5 -37.76 -8.23 -54.37
N ALA A 6 -37.65 -9.55 -54.26
CA ALA A 6 -37.80 -10.28 -53.00
C ALA A 6 -36.68 -9.93 -51.99
N VAL A 7 -35.45 -9.76 -52.48
CA VAL A 7 -34.31 -9.36 -51.65
C VAL A 7 -34.49 -7.93 -51.12
N TYR A 8 -34.91 -7.01 -51.99
CA TYR A 8 -35.18 -5.62 -51.59
C TYR A 8 -36.34 -5.49 -50.59
N MET A 9 -37.40 -6.30 -50.75
CA MET A 9 -38.54 -6.28 -49.84
C MET A 9 -38.17 -6.75 -48.42
N VAL A 10 -37.29 -7.75 -48.31
CA VAL A 10 -36.77 -8.21 -47.00
C VAL A 10 -35.86 -7.15 -46.37
N LEU A 11 -35.00 -6.51 -47.16
CA LEU A 11 -34.08 -5.46 -46.68
C LEU A 11 -34.82 -4.20 -46.22
N SER A 12 -35.95 -3.85 -46.85
CA SER A 12 -36.75 -2.66 -46.50
C SER A 12 -37.53 -2.77 -45.17
N ARG A 13 -37.72 -3.99 -44.65
CA ARG A 13 -38.48 -4.26 -43.41
C ARG A 13 -37.62 -4.08 -42.15
N PHE A 14 -36.30 -3.98 -42.29
CA PHE A 14 -35.39 -3.66 -41.20
C PHE A 14 -35.34 -2.15 -40.99
N SER A 15 -36.28 -1.62 -40.21
CA SER A 15 -36.26 -0.23 -39.75
C SER A 15 -34.87 0.11 -39.18
N LEU A 16 -34.19 1.10 -39.79
CA LEU A 16 -32.87 1.60 -39.35
C LEU A 16 -32.81 1.84 -37.84
N GLY A 17 -33.93 2.25 -37.22
CA GLY A 17 -34.02 2.48 -35.78
C GLY A 17 -33.86 1.22 -34.92
N ARG A 18 -34.33 0.06 -35.38
CA ARG A 18 -34.20 -1.23 -34.66
C ARG A 18 -32.79 -1.81 -34.78
N VAL A 19 -32.15 -1.62 -35.94
CA VAL A 19 -30.75 -2.04 -36.14
C VAL A 19 -29.81 -1.11 -35.35
N SER A 20 -30.10 0.19 -35.29
CA SER A 20 -29.36 1.16 -34.48
C SER A 20 -29.49 0.90 -32.99
N THR A 21 -30.68 0.56 -32.47
CA THR A 21 -30.84 0.24 -31.05
C THR A 21 -30.16 -1.08 -30.68
N LEU A 22 -30.17 -2.08 -31.57
CA LEU A 22 -29.42 -3.32 -31.37
C LEU A 22 -27.90 -3.08 -31.41
N TYR A 23 -27.41 -2.21 -32.30
CA TYR A 23 -26.01 -1.83 -32.38
C TYR A 23 -25.54 -1.03 -31.16
N LEU A 24 -26.35 -0.07 -30.68
CA LEU A 24 -26.08 0.67 -29.44
C LEU A 24 -26.10 -0.24 -28.21
N PHE A 25 -27.04 -1.19 -28.16
CA PHE A 25 -27.08 -2.21 -27.11
C PHE A 25 -25.84 -3.11 -27.15
N LEU A 26 -25.41 -3.56 -28.34
CA LEU A 26 -24.18 -4.32 -28.54
C LEU A 26 -22.94 -3.51 -28.13
N LEU A 27 -22.88 -2.22 -28.45
CA LEU A 27 -21.76 -1.33 -28.12
C LEU A 27 -21.68 -1.08 -26.60
N VAL A 28 -22.81 -0.97 -25.91
CA VAL A 28 -22.86 -0.88 -24.43
C VAL A 28 -22.47 -2.20 -23.76
N VAL A 29 -22.90 -3.35 -24.29
CA VAL A 29 -22.57 -4.67 -23.74
C VAL A 29 -21.09 -5.04 -23.97
N VAL A 30 -20.52 -4.67 -25.13
CA VAL A 30 -19.11 -4.91 -25.47
C VAL A 30 -18.19 -3.84 -24.86
N GLY A 31 -18.64 -2.59 -24.77
CA GLY A 31 -17.85 -1.48 -24.20
C GLY A 31 -17.90 -1.38 -22.68
N GLY A 32 -18.91 -1.97 -22.02
CA GLY A 32 -19.14 -1.87 -20.58
C GLY A 32 -18.37 -2.88 -19.71
N THR A 33 -17.60 -3.80 -20.29
CA THR A 33 -16.93 -4.89 -19.55
C THR A 33 -15.41 -4.78 -19.60
N ALA A 34 -14.87 -3.62 -19.22
CA ALA A 34 -13.51 -3.59 -18.69
C ALA A 34 -13.60 -3.84 -17.18
N PRO A 35 -13.39 -5.07 -16.68
CA PRO A 35 -13.20 -5.26 -15.25
C PRO A 35 -11.93 -4.50 -14.87
N GLY A 36 -12.08 -3.30 -14.33
CA GLY A 36 -11.00 -2.64 -13.62
C GLY A 36 -10.58 -3.58 -12.50
N LEU A 37 -9.34 -4.05 -12.54
CA LEU A 37 -8.75 -4.86 -11.47
C LEU A 37 -8.61 -3.96 -10.24
N LEU A 38 -9.70 -3.82 -9.46
CA LEU A 38 -9.66 -3.27 -8.12
C LEU A 38 -8.87 -4.24 -7.24
N GLN A 39 -7.54 -4.18 -7.33
CA GLN A 39 -6.67 -4.83 -6.37
C GLN A 39 -6.66 -3.98 -5.10
N ALA A 40 -6.83 -4.65 -3.97
CA ALA A 40 -6.59 -4.01 -2.70
C ALA A 40 -5.13 -3.54 -2.64
N GLN A 41 -4.91 -2.35 -2.09
CA GLN A 41 -3.59 -1.75 -1.99
C GLN A 41 -2.74 -2.47 -0.94
N ASN A 42 -1.44 -2.52 -1.20
CA ASN A 42 -0.46 -3.09 -0.30
C ASN A 42 -0.18 -2.16 0.89
N ARG A 43 0.34 -2.75 1.97
CA ARG A 43 0.76 -2.04 3.18
C ARG A 43 2.27 -2.15 3.32
N TYR A 44 2.94 -1.02 3.52
CA TYR A 44 4.39 -0.92 3.62
C TYR A 44 4.81 -0.28 4.93
N ALA A 45 5.89 -0.79 5.52
CA ALA A 45 6.60 -0.11 6.60
C ALA A 45 7.67 0.80 5.99
N VAL A 46 7.57 2.10 6.28
CA VAL A 46 8.57 3.11 5.92
C VAL A 46 9.41 3.39 7.15
N TYR A 47 10.67 2.95 7.15
CA TYR A 47 11.61 3.19 8.23
C TYR A 47 12.38 4.49 7.99
N PHE A 48 12.51 5.32 9.01
CA PHE A 48 13.24 6.59 8.93
C PHE A 48 14.66 6.46 9.48
N THR A 49 15.57 7.29 8.95
CA THR A 49 16.98 7.34 9.34
C THR A 49 17.18 7.79 10.77
N ASP A 50 16.36 8.75 11.22
CA ASP A 50 16.49 9.45 12.49
C ASP A 50 15.14 10.09 12.90
N LYS A 51 15.16 10.92 13.95
CA LYS A 51 14.00 11.70 14.41
C LYS A 51 14.25 13.21 14.32
N ALA A 52 15.09 13.64 13.39
CA ALA A 52 15.38 15.04 13.16
C ALA A 52 14.12 15.80 12.70
N GLY A 53 14.08 17.10 13.01
CA GLY A 53 12.91 17.94 12.73
C GLY A 53 11.69 17.64 13.62
N SER A 54 11.85 16.83 14.68
CA SER A 54 10.84 16.73 15.74
C SER A 54 10.64 18.08 16.42
N SER A 55 9.39 18.45 16.70
CA SER A 55 9.05 19.63 17.52
C SER A 55 9.40 19.46 18.99
N PHE A 56 9.65 18.23 19.43
CA PHE A 56 10.00 17.90 20.80
C PHE A 56 11.51 17.92 21.02
N ARG A 57 11.92 18.32 22.22
CA ARG A 57 13.33 18.48 22.56
C ARG A 57 13.69 17.68 23.79
N LEU A 58 14.88 17.08 23.81
CA LEU A 58 15.33 16.22 24.91
C LEU A 58 15.52 16.97 26.25
N ASP A 59 15.68 18.29 26.22
CA ASP A 59 15.77 19.15 27.39
C ASP A 59 14.41 19.48 28.04
N ALA A 60 13.30 19.14 27.38
CA ALA A 60 11.93 19.26 27.89
C ALA A 60 11.18 17.91 27.76
N PRO A 61 11.60 16.86 28.48
CA PRO A 61 11.04 15.52 28.31
C PRO A 61 9.58 15.39 28.76
N GLU A 62 9.08 16.28 29.60
CA GLU A 62 7.68 16.39 30.02
C GLU A 62 6.70 16.63 28.86
N ASP A 63 7.17 17.17 27.72
CA ASP A 63 6.34 17.44 26.56
C ASP A 63 5.94 16.16 25.81
N PHE A 64 6.72 15.07 25.95
CA PHE A 64 6.50 13.80 25.23
C PHE A 64 6.59 12.54 26.10
N LEU A 65 6.99 12.66 27.36
CA LEU A 65 6.95 11.58 28.35
C LEU A 65 5.99 11.91 29.48
N SER A 66 5.16 10.94 29.84
CA SER A 66 4.29 11.08 31.00
C SER A 66 5.09 11.13 32.30
N PRO A 67 4.54 11.74 33.37
CA PRO A 67 5.18 11.73 34.70
C PRO A 67 5.48 10.32 35.22
N VAL A 68 4.67 9.32 34.85
CA VAL A 68 4.92 7.92 35.19
C VAL A 68 6.16 7.38 34.45
N ALA A 69 6.32 7.70 33.16
CA ALA A 69 7.48 7.29 32.37
C ALA A 69 8.79 7.90 32.89
N LEU A 70 8.77 9.18 33.23
CA LEU A 70 9.91 9.89 33.83
C LEU A 70 10.33 9.28 35.16
N ARG A 71 9.37 9.03 36.07
CA ARG A 71 9.65 8.36 37.36
C ARG A 71 10.25 6.98 37.18
N ARG A 72 9.72 6.20 36.23
CA ARG A 72 10.25 4.85 35.91
C ARG A 72 11.71 4.94 35.43
N LYS A 73 12.00 5.86 34.52
CA LYS A 73 13.36 6.10 34.02
C LYS A 73 14.32 6.50 35.14
N ALA A 74 13.92 7.44 36.01
CA ALA A 74 14.71 7.84 37.17
C ALA A 74 14.98 6.67 38.13
N HIS A 75 13.98 5.83 38.40
CA HIS A 75 14.12 4.66 39.26
C HIS A 75 15.13 3.65 38.71
N PHE A 76 15.09 3.37 37.40
CA PHE A 76 16.01 2.44 36.74
C PHE A 76 17.30 3.09 36.23
N ARG A 77 17.52 4.39 36.51
CA ARG A 77 18.68 5.17 36.04
C ARG A 77 18.85 5.11 34.52
N ILE A 78 17.76 5.13 33.78
CA ILE A 78 17.74 5.15 32.32
C ILE A 78 17.64 6.61 31.87
N PRO A 79 18.61 7.14 31.09
CA PRO A 79 18.53 8.50 30.58
C PRO A 79 17.35 8.68 29.61
N VAL A 80 16.91 9.92 29.42
CA VAL A 80 16.06 10.27 28.28
C VAL A 80 16.96 10.48 27.08
N ASP A 81 16.64 9.85 25.97
CA ASP A 81 17.43 9.92 24.75
C ASP A 81 16.54 10.08 23.51
N SER A 82 17.17 10.08 22.33
CA SER A 82 16.47 10.25 21.06
C SER A 82 15.48 9.13 20.76
N LEU A 83 15.58 7.94 21.35
CA LEU A 83 14.63 6.85 21.12
C LEU A 83 13.26 7.15 21.75
N ASP A 84 13.23 7.96 22.81
CA ASP A 84 12.00 8.38 23.47
C ASP A 84 11.19 9.41 22.65
N LEU A 85 11.84 10.10 21.70
CA LEU A 85 11.19 11.09 20.86
C LEU A 85 10.14 10.42 19.95
N PRO A 86 9.00 11.06 19.69
CA PRO A 86 8.05 10.59 18.69
C PRO A 86 8.67 10.61 17.29
N VAL A 87 8.01 9.95 16.34
CA VAL A 87 8.38 10.08 14.92
C VAL A 87 8.21 11.55 14.51
N SER A 88 9.13 12.06 13.70
CA SER A 88 9.12 13.44 13.24
C SER A 88 7.85 13.76 12.46
N ALA A 89 7.10 14.78 12.91
CA ALA A 89 5.89 15.24 12.23
C ALA A 89 6.20 15.69 10.79
N HIS A 90 7.37 16.30 10.57
CA HIS A 90 7.84 16.69 9.23
C HIS A 90 7.92 15.50 8.27
N TYR A 91 8.35 14.33 8.74
CA TYR A 91 8.44 13.12 7.92
C TYR A 91 7.05 12.61 7.58
N LEU A 92 6.15 12.52 8.55
CA LEU A 92 4.76 12.09 8.33
C LEU A 92 4.04 13.03 7.35
N ASP A 93 4.20 14.34 7.50
CA ASP A 93 3.59 15.33 6.61
C ASP A 93 4.12 15.20 5.18
N SER A 94 5.40 14.88 5.03
CA SER A 94 6.01 14.63 3.73
C SER A 94 5.45 13.36 3.08
N LEU A 95 5.20 12.30 3.85
CA LEU A 95 4.52 11.09 3.36
C LEU A 95 3.10 11.42 2.89
N HIS A 96 2.33 12.16 3.68
CA HIS A 96 0.96 12.55 3.34
C HIS A 96 0.90 13.36 2.03
N ARG A 97 1.87 14.26 1.78
CA ARG A 97 1.93 15.06 0.56
C ARG A 97 2.21 14.24 -0.70
N LEU A 98 2.86 13.08 -0.58
CA LEU A 98 3.16 12.22 -1.72
C LEU A 98 1.98 11.35 -2.16
N GLY A 99 0.92 11.26 -1.36
CA GLY A 99 -0.29 10.48 -1.70
C GLY A 99 -0.55 9.25 -0.83
N PRO A 100 0.45 8.49 -0.33
CA PRO A 100 0.20 7.34 0.51
C PRO A 100 -0.58 7.67 1.79
N GLN A 101 -1.53 6.81 2.13
CA GLN A 101 -2.28 6.93 3.37
C GLN A 101 -1.47 6.37 4.53
N VAL A 102 -1.10 7.21 5.50
CA VAL A 102 -0.47 6.75 6.75
C VAL A 102 -1.53 6.13 7.66
N LEU A 103 -1.39 4.85 8.00
CA LEU A 103 -2.30 4.13 8.89
C LEU A 103 -1.94 4.32 10.36
N LEU A 104 -0.65 4.17 10.67
CA LEU A 104 -0.11 4.28 12.02
C LEU A 104 1.39 4.56 11.98
N GLN A 105 1.94 4.87 13.14
CA GLN A 105 3.37 5.09 13.35
C GLN A 105 3.88 4.28 14.54
N SER A 106 5.13 3.82 14.45
CA SER A 106 5.85 3.16 15.54
C SER A 106 6.96 4.08 16.04
N ARG A 107 6.82 4.53 17.28
CA ARG A 107 7.85 5.34 17.94
C ARG A 107 9.18 4.60 18.04
N TRP A 108 9.14 3.34 18.46
CA TRP A 108 10.31 2.52 18.75
C TRP A 108 11.06 2.08 17.49
N MET A 109 10.32 1.64 16.47
CA MET A 109 10.94 1.25 15.19
C MET A 109 11.31 2.46 14.32
N ASN A 110 10.91 3.66 14.75
CA ASN A 110 11.01 4.90 14.00
C ASN A 110 10.47 4.73 12.57
N ALA A 111 9.21 4.33 12.47
CA ALA A 111 8.61 3.92 11.21
C ALA A 111 7.14 4.35 11.09
N ALA A 112 6.66 4.46 9.87
CA ALA A 112 5.25 4.64 9.54
C ALA A 112 4.73 3.45 8.72
N LEU A 113 3.52 2.99 9.01
CA LEU A 113 2.80 2.03 8.18
C LEU A 113 1.94 2.82 7.20
N VAL A 114 2.13 2.59 5.91
CA VAL A 114 1.41 3.28 4.84
C VAL A 114 0.67 2.28 3.96
N VAL A 115 -0.49 2.70 3.44
CA VAL A 115 -1.12 2.08 2.26
C VAL A 115 -0.62 2.84 1.05
N ALA A 116 -0.01 2.11 0.12
CA ALA A 116 0.63 2.69 -1.06
C ALA A 116 0.57 1.72 -2.24
N ASP A 117 0.57 2.27 -3.45
CA ASP A 117 0.73 1.50 -4.67
C ASP A 117 2.20 1.28 -5.00
N SER A 118 2.49 0.32 -5.88
CA SER A 118 3.87 0.03 -6.29
C SER A 118 4.57 1.23 -6.94
N THR A 119 3.80 2.14 -7.55
CA THR A 119 4.28 3.38 -8.15
C THR A 119 4.77 4.40 -7.13
N ASP A 120 4.25 4.37 -5.90
CA ASP A 120 4.60 5.34 -4.86
C ASP A 120 5.91 4.98 -4.16
N ILE A 121 6.32 3.72 -4.22
CA ILE A 121 7.48 3.19 -3.50
C ILE A 121 8.78 3.89 -3.91
N ALA A 122 8.97 4.14 -5.21
CA ALA A 122 10.16 4.84 -5.70
C ALA A 122 10.22 6.28 -5.15
N SER A 123 9.09 6.98 -5.11
CA SER A 123 8.98 8.33 -4.55
C SER A 123 9.25 8.35 -3.05
N LEU A 124 8.75 7.35 -2.32
CA LEU A 124 9.01 7.19 -0.89
C LEU A 124 10.48 6.91 -0.60
N GLN A 125 11.11 6.02 -1.36
CA GLN A 125 12.53 5.68 -1.22
C GLN A 125 13.47 6.84 -1.59
N ALA A 126 13.01 7.78 -2.42
CA ALA A 126 13.79 8.96 -2.80
C ALA A 126 13.88 10.03 -1.70
N LEU A 127 13.07 9.93 -0.64
CA LEU A 127 13.13 10.87 0.49
C LEU A 127 14.41 10.64 1.30
N SER A 128 15.18 11.70 1.52
CA SER A 128 16.50 11.61 2.18
C SER A 128 16.49 11.08 3.61
N PHE A 129 15.34 11.18 4.28
CA PHE A 129 15.12 10.69 5.64
C PHE A 129 14.49 9.30 5.71
N VAL A 130 14.21 8.68 4.56
CA VAL A 130 13.73 7.30 4.47
C VAL A 130 14.92 6.37 4.34
N ARG A 131 15.06 5.46 5.31
CA ARG A 131 16.10 4.44 5.34
C ARG A 131 15.71 3.23 4.48
N GLU A 132 14.47 2.79 4.62
CA GLU A 132 13.98 1.58 3.98
C GLU A 132 12.45 1.63 3.82
N VAL A 133 11.94 1.04 2.74
CA VAL A 133 10.52 0.77 2.53
C VAL A 133 10.34 -0.73 2.32
N THR A 134 9.68 -1.39 3.28
CA THR A 134 9.50 -2.85 3.30
C THR A 134 8.02 -3.17 3.12
N LEU A 135 7.69 -4.10 2.23
CA LEU A 135 6.33 -4.64 2.15
C LEU A 135 5.98 -5.26 3.51
N LEU A 136 4.82 -4.99 4.07
CA LEU A 136 4.40 -5.61 5.34
C LEU A 136 3.26 -6.60 5.10
N ALA A 137 2.30 -6.21 4.27
CA ALA A 137 1.21 -7.08 3.89
C ALA A 137 0.73 -6.74 2.48
N PRO A 138 0.48 -7.73 1.62
CA PRO A 138 -0.23 -7.49 0.39
C PRO A 138 -1.64 -6.99 0.68
N GLY A 139 -2.24 -6.35 -0.31
CA GLY A 139 -3.64 -5.98 -0.24
C GLY A 139 -4.58 -7.17 -0.16
N GLY A 140 -5.71 -6.95 0.51
CA GLY A 140 -6.74 -7.97 0.72
C GLY A 140 -6.51 -8.79 1.97
N ILE A 141 -7.41 -9.74 2.19
CA ILE A 141 -7.29 -10.78 3.23
C ILE A 141 -6.95 -12.08 2.49
N PRO A 142 -5.84 -12.77 2.82
CA PRO A 142 -5.55 -14.05 2.20
C PRO A 142 -6.69 -15.03 2.50
N ALA A 143 -7.02 -15.88 1.53
CA ALA A 143 -8.03 -16.92 1.73
C ALA A 143 -7.67 -17.77 2.97
N SER A 144 -8.66 -18.15 3.78
CA SER A 144 -8.46 -18.90 5.01
C SER A 144 -7.57 -20.12 4.78
N GLY A 145 -6.46 -20.23 5.53
CA GLY A 145 -5.49 -21.32 5.40
C GLY A 145 -4.31 -21.04 4.46
N GLN A 146 -4.34 -19.96 3.68
CA GLN A 146 -3.16 -19.49 2.97
C GLN A 146 -2.24 -18.73 3.93
N ARG A 147 -1.08 -19.33 4.24
CA ARG A 147 0.01 -18.61 4.91
C ARG A 147 0.46 -17.49 3.99
N LEU A 148 0.56 -16.27 4.53
CA LEU A 148 1.24 -15.15 3.89
C LEU A 148 2.69 -15.56 3.61
N LEU A 149 2.95 -16.00 2.39
CA LEU A 149 4.27 -16.36 1.94
C LEU A 149 4.95 -15.06 1.49
N TRP A 150 5.89 -14.60 2.31
CA TRP A 150 6.78 -13.48 1.99
C TRP A 150 7.43 -13.67 0.61
N PRO A 151 7.62 -12.62 -0.22
CA PRO A 151 8.09 -12.75 -1.61
C PRO A 151 9.36 -13.60 -1.78
N GLU A 152 10.29 -13.53 -0.83
CA GLU A 152 11.52 -14.34 -0.86
C GLU A 152 11.25 -15.84 -0.62
N GLY A 153 10.24 -16.17 0.20
CA GLY A 153 9.81 -17.55 0.45
C GLY A 153 9.08 -18.21 -0.73
N GLN A 154 8.65 -17.43 -1.72
CA GLN A 154 8.04 -17.94 -2.96
C GLN A 154 9.07 -18.63 -3.86
N ASN A 155 10.32 -18.14 -3.85
CA ASN A 155 11.41 -18.70 -4.64
C ASN A 155 11.93 -20.02 -4.04
N ALA A 156 12.01 -20.12 -2.71
CA ALA A 156 12.46 -21.32 -1.99
C ALA A 156 11.60 -22.56 -2.27
N ARG A 157 10.27 -22.39 -2.48
CA ARG A 157 9.40 -23.51 -2.89
C ARG A 157 9.63 -23.95 -4.34
N LYS A 158 9.93 -23.02 -5.25
CA LYS A 158 10.19 -23.36 -6.66
C LYS A 158 11.50 -24.14 -6.81
N THR A 159 12.47 -23.91 -5.95
CA THR A 159 13.77 -24.61 -5.96
C THR A 159 13.79 -25.89 -5.12
N GLY A 160 12.71 -26.21 -4.38
CA GLY A 160 12.62 -27.41 -3.55
C GLY A 160 13.55 -27.41 -2.33
N ILE A 161 14.24 -26.29 -2.06
CA ILE A 161 15.15 -26.16 -0.93
C ILE A 161 14.33 -25.62 0.24
N GLN A 162 14.06 -26.48 1.24
CA GLN A 162 13.48 -26.05 2.51
C GLN A 162 14.56 -25.36 3.35
N GLU A 163 14.92 -24.14 3.00
CA GLU A 163 15.67 -23.31 3.94
C GLU A 163 14.69 -22.81 5.01
N HIS A 164 14.95 -23.20 6.26
CA HIS A 164 14.29 -22.66 7.43
C HIS A 164 14.75 -21.20 7.61
N PHE A 165 14.17 -20.30 6.83
CA PHE A 165 14.47 -18.88 6.91
C PHE A 165 13.73 -18.27 8.10
N SER A 166 14.48 -17.97 9.16
CA SER A 166 14.02 -17.10 10.25
C SER A 166 14.27 -15.65 9.83
N PRO A 167 13.23 -14.78 9.77
CA PRO A 167 13.39 -13.37 9.43
C PRO A 167 14.22 -12.59 10.47
N TYR A 168 14.68 -13.24 11.53
CA TYR A 168 15.55 -12.70 12.57
C TYR A 168 16.99 -13.20 12.48
N SER A 169 17.35 -13.95 11.43
CA SER A 169 18.70 -14.52 11.29
C SER A 169 19.78 -13.50 10.89
N SER A 170 19.42 -12.24 10.67
CA SER A 170 20.32 -11.18 10.18
C SER A 170 20.39 -9.96 11.10
N MET A 171 19.88 -10.06 12.33
CA MET A 171 20.07 -9.02 13.36
C MET A 171 21.39 -9.21 14.10
#